data_AF-A0A1I7ZSL0-F1
#
_entry.id   AF-A0A1I7ZSL0-F1
#
_cell.length_a   1.000
_cell.length_b   1.000
_cell.length_c   1.000
_cell.angle_alpha   90.00
_cell.angle_beta   90.00
_cell.angle_gamma   90.00
#
_symmetry.space_group_name_H-M   'P 1'
#
loop_
_entity.id
_entity.type
_entity.pdbx_description
1 polymer ?
#
loop_
_entity_poly.entity_id
_entity_poly.type
_entity_poly.pdbx_seq_one_letter_code
_entity_poly.pdbx_strand_id
1 'polypeptide(L)'
;MKKLEDGAVRLLQRLVDARKLSLISVDQETCEGGIVAVLKSLLCQDNFKGVRVDSNSIGPWESGVVRELLHFWSQNSDKLRGKRLVLEGFCKGGVKQLEKFLLPSVCAPCSMCIFMERYFTSFELRGILKVCSKEERGAISREFQHEQMRFYKPSCIFKFEEGKGSERRRLYISFECANPKDQLTGLPELAANHKGLDRLGLMQRATSVQVLFG
;
A
#
# COMPACT_ATOMS: atom_id res chain seq x y z
N MET A 1 4.85 -25.01 0.05
CA MET A 1 5.30 -23.68 0.52
C MET A 1 6.27 -23.91 1.67
N LYS A 2 7.54 -23.50 1.56
CA LYS A 2 8.52 -23.66 2.65
C LYS A 2 8.41 -22.45 3.56
N LYS A 3 7.97 -22.66 4.81
CA LYS A 3 8.02 -21.61 5.83
C LYS A 3 9.46 -21.26 6.12
N LEU A 4 9.72 -19.98 6.41
CA LEU A 4 11.03 -19.55 6.86
C LEU A 4 11.36 -20.30 8.16
N GLU A 5 12.52 -20.94 8.23
CA GLU A 5 12.98 -21.57 9.46
C GLU A 5 13.18 -20.52 10.56
N ASP A 6 12.90 -20.87 11.82
CA ASP A 6 13.03 -19.94 12.96
C ASP A 6 14.43 -19.28 13.05
N GLY A 7 15.46 -20.01 12.61
CA GLY A 7 16.82 -19.48 12.51
C GLY A 7 16.95 -18.29 11.56
N ALA A 8 16.26 -18.31 10.42
CA ALA A 8 16.26 -17.21 9.46
C ALA A 8 15.50 -15.98 10.00
N VAL A 9 14.40 -16.18 10.74
CA VAL A 9 13.69 -15.09 11.41
C VAL A 9 14.60 -14.41 12.43
N ARG A 10 15.39 -15.18 13.19
CA ARG A 10 16.37 -14.64 14.14
C ARG A 10 17.48 -13.84 13.45
N LEU A 11 17.97 -14.29 12.29
CA LEU A 11 18.96 -13.54 11.51
C LEU A 11 18.37 -12.23 10.98
N LEU A 12 17.14 -12.26 10.48
CA LEU A 12 16.44 -11.06 10.04
C LEU A 12 16.27 -10.08 11.21
N GLN A 13 15.89 -10.55 12.40
CA GLN A 13 15.80 -9.73 13.61
C GLN A 13 17.13 -9.05 13.94
N ARG A 14 18.27 -9.74 13.82
CA ARG A 14 19.58 -9.10 14.03
C ARG A 14 19.88 -7.98 13.03
N LEU A 15 19.43 -8.11 11.79
CA LEU A 15 19.55 -7.05 10.78
C LEU A 15 18.64 -5.85 11.12
N VAL A 16 17.43 -6.14 11.61
CA VAL A 16 16.51 -5.14 12.15
C VAL A 16 17.20 -4.38 13.29
N ASP A 17 17.74 -5.08 14.27
CA ASP A 17 18.39 -4.48 15.45
C ASP A 17 19.61 -3.63 15.07
N ALA A 18 20.30 -3.98 13.98
CA ALA A 18 21.43 -3.22 13.47
C ALA A 18 21.03 -1.90 12.78
N ARG A 19 19.74 -1.67 12.48
CA ARG A 19 19.20 -0.43 11.85
C ARG A 19 19.93 -0.04 10.56
N LYS A 20 20.29 -1.01 9.74
CA LYS A 20 20.96 -0.78 8.44
C LYS A 20 20.03 -0.88 7.24
N LEU A 21 18.82 -1.40 7.43
CA LEU A 21 17.84 -1.56 6.37
C LEU A 21 16.98 -0.30 6.24
N SER A 22 16.78 0.15 5.01
CA SER A 22 15.83 1.21 4.67
C SER A 22 14.57 0.66 4.00
N LEU A 23 14.67 -0.48 3.32
CA LEU A 23 13.58 -1.12 2.60
C LEU A 23 13.72 -2.63 2.72
N ILE A 24 12.60 -3.34 2.83
CA ILE A 24 12.56 -4.80 2.73
C ILE A 24 11.53 -5.21 1.69
N SER A 25 11.86 -6.22 0.90
CA SER A 25 10.94 -6.89 -0.01
C SER A 25 10.63 -8.26 0.55
N VAL A 26 9.35 -8.61 0.61
CA VAL A 26 8.87 -9.91 1.07
C VAL A 26 7.90 -10.48 0.06
N ASP A 27 7.97 -11.78 -0.18
CA ASP A 27 6.95 -12.46 -0.97
C ASP A 27 5.69 -12.67 -0.12
N GLN A 28 4.52 -12.37 -0.68
CA GLN A 28 3.26 -12.45 0.03
C GLN A 28 2.99 -13.85 0.63
N GLU A 29 3.40 -14.92 -0.06
CA GLU A 29 3.20 -16.31 0.40
C GLU A 29 4.05 -16.66 1.62
N THR A 30 5.12 -15.91 1.85
CA THR A 30 6.00 -16.10 3.01
C THR A 30 5.63 -15.21 4.18
N CYS A 31 4.73 -14.25 4.00
CA CYS A 31 4.49 -13.17 4.94
C CYS A 31 3.41 -13.51 5.96
N GLU A 32 3.72 -14.45 6.85
CA GLU A 32 2.83 -14.90 7.93
C GLU A 32 3.55 -14.92 9.29
N GLY A 33 2.77 -14.81 10.37
CA GLY A 33 3.25 -15.02 11.74
C GLY A 33 4.43 -14.12 12.13
N GLY A 34 5.58 -14.73 12.44
CA GLY A 34 6.77 -14.04 12.93
C GLY A 34 7.30 -12.97 11.97
N ILE A 35 7.19 -13.18 10.65
CA ILE A 35 7.66 -12.19 9.67
C ILE A 35 6.85 -10.89 9.77
N VAL A 36 5.53 -10.98 9.95
CA VAL A 36 4.70 -9.79 10.09
C VAL A 36 5.07 -8.99 11.35
N ALA A 37 5.43 -9.67 12.45
CA ALA A 37 5.93 -9.01 13.65
C ALA A 37 7.27 -8.28 13.41
N VAL A 38 8.17 -8.88 12.63
CA VAL A 38 9.44 -8.26 12.21
C VAL A 38 9.18 -7.03 11.34
N LEU A 39 8.25 -7.10 10.38
CA LEU A 39 7.89 -5.96 9.52
C LEU A 39 7.30 -4.80 10.32
N LYS A 40 6.41 -5.08 11.28
CA LYS A 40 5.86 -4.07 12.20
C LYS A 40 6.98 -3.39 12.99
N SER A 41 7.94 -4.17 13.49
CA SER A 41 9.10 -3.65 14.22
C SER A 41 10.00 -2.77 13.35
N LEU A 42 10.26 -3.17 12.10
CA LEU A 42 11.00 -2.39 11.12
C LEU A 42 10.33 -1.04 10.82
N LEU A 43 9.01 -1.03 10.62
CA LEU A 43 8.25 0.19 10.33
C LEU A 43 8.34 1.24 11.44
N CYS A 44 8.59 0.84 12.68
CA CYS A 44 8.81 1.76 13.80
C CYS A 44 10.23 2.32 13.89
N GLN A 45 11.16 1.91 13.02
CA GLN A 45 12.53 2.44 13.05
C GLN A 45 12.63 3.75 12.26
N ASP A 46 13.37 4.73 12.79
CA ASP A 46 13.49 6.06 12.18
C ASP A 46 14.12 6.03 10.77
N ASN A 47 15.13 5.19 10.58
CA ASN A 47 15.88 5.05 9.33
C ASN A 47 15.16 4.17 8.29
N PHE A 48 14.22 3.33 8.72
CA PHE A 48 13.47 2.47 7.81
C PHE A 48 12.48 3.29 7.00
N LYS A 49 12.16 2.87 5.78
CA LYS A 49 11.38 3.67 4.83
C LYS A 49 10.17 2.95 4.30
N GLY A 50 10.18 1.63 4.22
CA GLY A 50 8.98 0.92 3.84
C GLY A 50 9.13 -0.56 3.63
N VAL A 51 7.99 -1.18 3.35
CA VAL A 51 7.87 -2.60 3.03
C VAL A 51 7.36 -2.72 1.61
N ARG A 52 7.99 -3.59 0.82
CA ARG A 52 7.47 -4.06 -0.46
C ARG A 52 6.95 -5.48 -0.28
N VAL A 53 5.73 -5.73 -0.73
CA VAL A 53 5.13 -7.05 -0.75
C VAL A 53 4.93 -7.45 -2.20
N ASP A 54 5.70 -8.44 -2.62
CA ASP A 54 5.70 -8.95 -3.98
C ASP A 54 4.70 -10.11 -4.07
N SER A 55 3.92 -10.14 -5.15
CA SER A 55 3.05 -11.27 -5.51
C SER A 55 3.46 -11.78 -6.88
N ASN A 56 4.38 -12.74 -6.88
CA ASN A 56 4.88 -13.36 -8.11
C ASN A 56 3.98 -14.51 -8.60
N SER A 57 3.11 -15.03 -7.74
CA SER A 57 2.19 -16.09 -8.13
C SER A 57 0.96 -15.53 -8.85
N ILE A 58 0.50 -16.31 -9.84
CA ILE A 58 -0.76 -16.06 -10.58
C ILE A 58 -1.98 -16.36 -9.67
N GLY A 59 -1.75 -16.94 -8.50
CA GLY A 59 -2.76 -17.36 -7.55
C GLY A 59 -3.44 -16.22 -6.80
N PRO A 60 -4.47 -16.56 -6.00
CA PRO A 60 -5.06 -15.62 -5.06
C PRO A 60 -4.03 -15.13 -4.04
N TRP A 61 -4.23 -13.89 -3.57
CA TRP A 61 -3.46 -13.34 -2.47
C TRP A 61 -4.02 -13.88 -1.16
N GLU A 62 -3.36 -14.88 -0.60
CA GLU A 62 -3.82 -15.58 0.61
C GLU A 62 -3.35 -14.88 1.90
N SER A 63 -2.20 -14.20 1.88
CA SER A 63 -1.65 -13.60 3.08
C SER A 63 -2.45 -12.39 3.57
N GLY A 64 -2.64 -12.28 4.89
CA GLY A 64 -3.30 -11.13 5.53
C GLY A 64 -2.39 -9.91 5.75
N VAL A 65 -1.16 -9.91 5.22
CA VAL A 65 -0.12 -8.92 5.55
C VAL A 65 -0.56 -7.47 5.31
N VAL A 66 -1.23 -7.19 4.19
CA VAL A 66 -1.63 -5.81 3.85
C VAL A 66 -2.61 -5.29 4.89
N ARG A 67 -3.64 -6.07 5.20
CA ARG A 67 -4.61 -5.75 6.26
C ARG A 67 -3.93 -5.56 7.61
N GLU A 68 -3.01 -6.44 7.98
CA GLU A 68 -2.30 -6.34 9.27
C GLU A 68 -1.42 -5.08 9.37
N LEU A 69 -0.72 -4.71 8.29
CA LEU A 69 0.10 -3.51 8.27
C LEU A 69 -0.75 -2.22 8.29
N LEU A 70 -1.92 -2.22 7.62
CA LEU A 70 -2.85 -1.09 7.66
C LEU A 70 -3.48 -0.91 9.05
N HIS A 71 -3.88 -2.00 9.71
CA HIS A 71 -4.33 -1.94 11.11
C HIS A 71 -3.20 -1.50 12.06
N PHE A 72 -1.97 -1.93 11.81
CA PHE A 72 -0.84 -1.48 12.60
C PHE A 72 -0.59 0.03 12.44
N TRP A 73 -0.70 0.55 11.21
CA TRP A 73 -0.68 1.99 10.94
C TRP A 73 -1.80 2.73 11.65
N SER A 74 -3.04 2.20 11.66
CA SER A 74 -4.15 2.84 12.37
C SER A 74 -3.99 2.86 13.89
N GLN A 75 -3.02 2.13 14.45
CA GLN A 75 -2.68 2.17 15.88
C GLN A 75 -1.41 2.99 16.16
N ASN A 76 -0.59 3.28 15.14
CA ASN A 76 0.76 3.84 15.28
C ASN A 76 1.07 4.89 14.22
N SER A 77 0.07 5.66 13.78
CA SER A 77 0.17 6.55 12.61
C SER A 77 1.35 7.51 12.70
N ASP A 78 1.59 8.08 13.89
CA ASP A 78 2.67 9.05 14.10
C ASP A 78 4.06 8.44 13.88
N LYS A 79 4.28 7.21 14.35
CA LYS A 79 5.54 6.48 14.18
C LYS A 79 5.76 6.06 12.73
N LEU A 80 4.68 5.83 12.00
CA LEU A 80 4.70 5.34 10.63
C LEU A 80 4.66 6.46 9.60
N ARG A 81 4.60 7.73 10.02
CA ARG A 81 4.60 8.88 9.13
C ARG A 81 5.83 8.89 8.23
N GLY A 82 5.59 9.02 6.93
CA GLY A 82 6.60 8.98 5.87
C GLY A 82 7.10 7.61 5.48
N LYS A 83 6.62 6.53 6.11
CA LYS A 83 6.90 5.17 5.65
C LYS A 83 5.93 4.79 4.53
N ARG A 84 6.30 3.78 3.74
CA ARG A 84 5.44 3.25 2.66
C ARG A 84 5.21 1.76 2.73
N LEU A 85 4.08 1.34 2.20
CA LEU A 85 3.76 -0.01 1.80
C LEU A 85 3.63 -0.04 0.28
N VAL A 86 4.41 -0.91 -0.38
CA VAL A 86 4.35 -1.13 -1.83
C VAL A 86 3.83 -2.53 -2.07
N LEU A 87 2.85 -2.67 -2.96
CA LEU A 87 2.38 -3.93 -3.50
C LEU A 87 2.89 -4.02 -4.94
N GLU A 88 3.50 -5.14 -5.31
CA GLU A 88 4.07 -5.32 -6.65
C GLU A 88 3.71 -6.69 -7.24
N GLY A 89 3.58 -6.76 -8.57
CA GLY A 89 3.11 -7.95 -9.28
C GLY A 89 1.58 -8.03 -9.32
N PHE A 90 1.01 -9.19 -8.97
CA PHE A 90 -0.44 -9.40 -9.00
C PHE A 90 -1.17 -8.77 -7.80
N CYS A 91 -1.25 -7.44 -7.77
CA CYS A 91 -1.72 -6.66 -6.62
C CYS A 91 -3.21 -6.81 -6.29
N LYS A 92 -4.02 -7.45 -7.13
CA LYS A 92 -5.48 -7.49 -7.01
C LYS A 92 -5.96 -7.90 -5.62
N GLY A 93 -5.34 -8.91 -5.01
CA GLY A 93 -5.76 -9.38 -3.70
C GLY A 93 -5.29 -8.48 -2.54
N GLY A 94 -4.07 -7.92 -2.62
CA GLY A 94 -3.61 -6.90 -1.68
C GLY A 94 -4.44 -5.61 -1.76
N VAL A 95 -4.81 -5.19 -2.98
CA VAL A 95 -5.72 -4.07 -3.21
C VAL A 95 -7.08 -4.33 -2.57
N LYS A 96 -7.66 -5.52 -2.70
CA LYS A 96 -8.92 -5.85 -2.00
C LYS A 96 -8.81 -5.70 -0.49
N GLN A 97 -7.68 -6.05 0.11
CA GLN A 97 -7.46 -5.83 1.55
C GLN A 97 -7.40 -4.34 1.90
N LEU A 98 -6.72 -3.54 1.07
CA LEU A 98 -6.71 -2.09 1.19
C LEU A 98 -8.11 -1.48 1.05
N GLU A 99 -8.87 -1.88 0.03
CA GLU A 99 -10.25 -1.43 -0.17
C GLU A 99 -11.14 -1.77 1.04
N LYS A 100 -11.06 -3.00 1.54
CA LYS A 100 -11.79 -3.42 2.75
C LYS A 100 -11.39 -2.64 4.01
N PHE A 101 -10.14 -2.19 4.10
CA PHE A 101 -9.68 -1.35 5.21
C PHE A 101 -10.21 0.08 5.09
N LEU A 102 -10.25 0.63 3.88
CA LEU A 102 -10.70 2.00 3.60
C LEU A 102 -12.21 2.17 3.69
N LEU A 103 -12.96 1.15 3.28
CA LEU A 103 -14.40 1.12 3.43
C LEU A 103 -14.69 0.94 4.92
N PRO A 104 -15.27 1.94 5.60
CA PRO A 104 -15.67 1.76 6.97
C PRO A 104 -16.66 0.58 7.00
N SER A 105 -16.72 -0.16 8.11
CA SER A 105 -17.69 -1.23 8.33
C SER A 105 -19.11 -0.66 8.46
N VAL A 106 -19.56 0.09 7.45
CA VAL A 106 -20.86 0.75 7.37
C VAL A 106 -21.85 -0.25 6.82
N CYS A 107 -22.07 -1.30 7.59
CA CYS A 107 -23.29 -2.09 7.72
C CYS A 107 -22.91 -3.46 8.26
N ALA A 108 -23.61 -3.88 9.32
CA ALA A 108 -23.76 -5.30 9.61
C ALA A 108 -24.19 -6.02 8.31
N PRO A 109 -23.66 -7.21 8.02
CA PRO A 109 -23.90 -7.89 6.75
C PRO A 109 -25.40 -8.15 6.56
N CYS A 110 -26.08 -7.27 5.84
CA CYS A 110 -27.37 -7.57 5.27
C CYS A 110 -27.12 -8.49 4.07
N SER A 111 -27.90 -9.56 3.95
CA SER A 111 -27.78 -10.55 2.87
C SER A 111 -27.78 -9.93 1.45
N MET A 112 -28.31 -8.70 1.32
CA MET A 112 -28.35 -7.95 0.07
C MET A 112 -27.00 -7.31 -0.33
N CYS A 113 -26.10 -7.05 0.63
CA CYS A 113 -24.80 -6.39 0.37
C CYS A 113 -23.78 -7.34 -0.27
N ILE A 114 -23.87 -8.66 -0.01
CA ILE A 114 -22.89 -9.66 -0.47
C ILE A 114 -22.88 -9.78 -1.99
N PHE A 115 -24.05 -9.73 -2.64
CA PHE A 115 -24.15 -9.84 -4.10
C PHE A 115 -23.61 -8.61 -4.85
N MET A 116 -23.47 -7.47 -4.17
CA MET A 116 -23.05 -6.21 -4.79
C MET A 116 -21.55 -5.88 -4.62
N GLU A 117 -20.78 -6.73 -3.94
CA GLU A 117 -19.35 -6.53 -3.64
C GLU A 117 -18.45 -6.26 -4.88
N ARG A 118 -18.84 -6.67 -6.10
CA ARG A 118 -17.99 -6.49 -7.29
C ARG A 118 -18.14 -5.14 -7.99
N TYR A 119 -19.29 -4.47 -7.85
CA TYR A 119 -19.58 -3.23 -8.59
C TYR A 119 -19.56 -1.98 -7.69
N PHE A 120 -19.72 -2.16 -6.38
CA PHE A 120 -19.85 -1.05 -5.44
C PHE A 120 -18.53 -0.41 -5.03
N THR A 121 -17.43 -1.17 -4.99
CA THR A 121 -16.18 -0.70 -4.39
C THR A 121 -15.66 0.57 -5.04
N SER A 122 -15.76 0.69 -6.37
CA SER A 122 -15.25 1.89 -7.06
C SER A 122 -16.07 3.16 -6.79
N PHE A 123 -17.38 3.04 -6.55
CA PHE A 123 -18.25 4.19 -6.28
C PHE A 123 -18.12 4.64 -4.83
N GLU A 124 -18.13 3.70 -3.89
CA GLU A 124 -17.98 3.99 -2.47
C GLU A 124 -16.59 4.56 -2.17
N LEU A 125 -15.54 4.00 -2.76
CA LEU A 125 -14.19 4.53 -2.60
C LEU A 125 -14.06 5.93 -3.19
N ARG A 126 -14.85 6.35 -4.18
CA ARG A 126 -14.85 7.76 -4.66
C ARG A 126 -15.42 8.72 -3.62
N GLY A 127 -16.33 8.27 -2.76
CA GLY A 127 -16.82 9.08 -1.65
C GLY A 127 -15.79 9.25 -0.53
N ILE A 128 -14.94 8.24 -0.34
CA ILE A 128 -13.95 8.18 0.75
C ILE A 128 -12.60 8.76 0.34
N LEU A 129 -12.11 8.38 -0.85
CA LEU A 129 -10.83 8.82 -1.40
C LEU A 129 -11.01 10.11 -2.19
N LYS A 130 -10.21 11.12 -1.83
CA LYS A 130 -10.18 12.41 -2.53
C LYS A 130 -8.91 12.51 -3.35
N VAL A 131 -8.99 13.05 -4.56
CA VAL A 131 -7.79 13.37 -5.34
C VAL A 131 -7.03 14.51 -4.65
N CYS A 132 -5.73 14.36 -4.45
CA CYS A 132 -4.90 15.39 -3.83
C CYS A 132 -4.81 16.66 -4.68
N SER A 133 -4.88 17.82 -4.02
CA SER A 133 -4.67 19.13 -4.65
C SER A 133 -3.24 19.30 -5.17
N LYS A 134 -2.96 20.39 -5.89
CA LYS A 134 -1.60 20.70 -6.37
C LYS A 134 -0.64 21.05 -5.24
N GLU A 135 -1.15 21.74 -4.23
CA GLU A 135 -0.43 22.17 -3.04
C GLU A 135 -0.08 20.96 -2.17
N GLU A 136 -1.06 20.06 -1.93
CA GLU A 136 -0.85 18.81 -1.19
C GLU A 136 0.24 17.96 -1.86
N ARG A 137 0.21 17.83 -3.17
CA ARG A 137 1.24 17.07 -3.91
C ARG A 137 2.61 17.73 -3.84
N GLY A 138 2.68 19.07 -3.88
CA GLY A 138 3.92 19.80 -3.65
C GLY A 138 4.48 19.55 -2.25
N ALA A 139 3.61 19.48 -1.24
CA ALA A 139 3.99 19.13 0.13
C ALA A 139 4.47 17.68 0.24
N ILE A 140 3.71 16.70 -0.27
CA ILE A 140 4.08 15.28 -0.31
C ILE A 140 5.41 15.10 -1.05
N SER A 141 5.56 15.73 -2.21
CA SER A 141 6.80 15.66 -2.96
C SER A 141 7.95 16.19 -2.13
N ARG A 142 7.86 17.38 -1.53
CA ARG A 142 8.91 17.97 -0.68
C ARG A 142 9.23 17.15 0.57
N GLU A 143 8.22 16.60 1.23
CA GLU A 143 8.38 15.84 2.46
C GLU A 143 8.98 14.45 2.20
N PHE A 144 8.73 13.88 1.01
CA PHE A 144 9.09 12.50 0.68
C PHE A 144 9.94 12.40 -0.61
N GLN A 145 10.76 13.42 -0.92
CA GLN A 145 11.46 13.63 -2.21
C GLN A 145 12.30 12.44 -2.69
N HIS A 146 12.86 11.65 -1.78
CA HIS A 146 13.93 10.71 -2.13
C HIS A 146 13.46 9.35 -2.65
N GLU A 147 12.15 9.06 -2.62
CA GLU A 147 11.72 7.65 -2.70
C GLU A 147 10.36 7.45 -3.37
N GLN A 148 10.00 8.36 -4.28
CA GLN A 148 8.78 8.20 -5.08
C GLN A 148 8.93 7.03 -6.03
N MET A 149 7.97 6.11 -5.97
CA MET A 149 7.90 5.02 -6.92
C MET A 149 7.67 5.61 -8.31
N ARG A 150 8.43 5.08 -9.27
CA ARG A 150 8.30 5.44 -10.68
C ARG A 150 7.29 4.50 -11.31
N PHE A 151 6.38 5.08 -12.09
CA PHE A 151 5.35 4.35 -12.80
C PHE A 151 5.51 4.57 -14.30
N TYR A 152 5.09 3.57 -15.06
CA TYR A 152 4.98 3.66 -16.49
C TYR A 152 3.94 4.71 -16.90
N LYS A 153 2.79 4.65 -16.23
CA LYS A 153 1.68 5.58 -16.39
C LYS A 153 1.01 5.77 -15.03
N PRO A 154 1.42 6.75 -14.23
CA PRO A 154 0.90 6.89 -12.89
C PRO A 154 -0.58 7.29 -12.85
N SER A 155 -1.28 6.84 -11.81
CA SER A 155 -2.53 7.44 -11.37
C SER A 155 -2.32 8.86 -10.83
N CYS A 156 -3.41 9.59 -10.57
CA CYS A 156 -3.34 10.68 -9.61
C CYS A 156 -3.09 10.14 -8.19
N ILE A 157 -2.68 11.02 -7.27
CA ILE A 157 -2.54 10.65 -5.85
C ILE A 157 -3.90 10.81 -5.19
N PHE A 158 -4.43 9.71 -4.66
CA PHE A 158 -5.64 9.68 -3.86
C PHE A 158 -5.27 9.81 -2.38
N LYS A 159 -6.13 10.44 -1.59
CA LYS A 159 -5.98 10.61 -0.16
C LYS A 159 -7.17 10.02 0.57
N PHE A 160 -6.86 9.14 1.52
CA PHE A 160 -7.75 8.78 2.62
C PHE A 160 -7.39 9.61 3.84
N GLU A 161 -8.39 9.99 4.62
CA GLU A 161 -8.19 10.82 5.80
C GLU A 161 -9.24 10.52 6.85
N GLU A 162 -8.79 10.33 8.08
CA GLU A 162 -9.64 10.11 9.25
C GLU A 162 -9.08 10.81 10.49
N GLY A 163 -9.91 10.94 11.52
CA GLY A 163 -9.60 11.71 12.74
C GLY A 163 -9.84 13.21 12.59
N LYS A 164 -9.58 13.96 13.67
CA LYS A 164 -9.70 15.43 13.71
C LYS A 164 -8.51 16.04 14.45
N GLY A 165 -8.17 17.28 14.13
CA GLY A 165 -7.11 18.03 14.81
C GLY A 165 -5.74 17.31 14.73
N SER A 166 -5.13 17.06 15.88
CA SER A 166 -3.84 16.39 16.02
C SER A 166 -3.90 14.87 15.76
N GLU A 167 -5.08 14.25 15.88
CA GLU A 167 -5.28 12.82 15.59
C GLU A 167 -5.56 12.55 14.11
N ARG A 168 -5.51 13.58 13.27
CA ARG A 168 -5.76 13.48 11.85
C ARG A 168 -4.61 12.72 11.19
N ARG A 169 -4.93 11.57 10.61
CA ARG A 169 -3.97 10.71 9.91
C ARG A 169 -4.41 10.47 8.48
N ARG A 170 -3.44 10.25 7.59
CA ARG A 170 -3.70 10.18 6.15
C ARG A 170 -3.02 8.97 5.52
N LEU A 171 -3.65 8.43 4.48
CA LEU A 171 -2.99 7.55 3.53
C LEU A 171 -2.97 8.25 2.17
N TYR A 172 -1.83 8.23 1.50
CA TYR A 172 -1.72 8.65 0.11
C TYR A 172 -1.50 7.43 -0.77
N ILE A 173 -2.34 7.27 -1.79
CA ILE A 173 -2.37 6.08 -2.63
C ILE A 173 -2.10 6.49 -4.08
N SER A 174 -1.13 5.83 -4.69
CA SER A 174 -0.81 5.95 -6.12
C SER A 174 -0.60 4.56 -6.70
N PHE A 175 -0.89 4.37 -7.99
CA PHE A 175 -0.76 3.07 -8.63
C PHE A 175 -0.47 3.18 -10.12
N GLU A 176 0.03 2.07 -10.66
CA GLU A 176 0.30 1.90 -12.08
C GLU A 176 -1.00 1.79 -12.89
N CYS A 177 -1.17 2.64 -13.90
CA CYS A 177 -2.29 2.58 -14.85
C CYS A 177 -1.86 2.04 -16.23
N ALA A 178 -0.59 1.74 -16.44
CA ALA A 178 -0.08 1.22 -17.70
C ALA A 178 -0.68 -0.14 -18.02
N ASN A 179 -1.11 -0.31 -19.27
CA ASN A 179 -1.43 -1.62 -19.79
C ASN A 179 -0.14 -2.32 -20.29
N PRO A 180 -0.16 -3.64 -20.58
CA PRO A 180 1.04 -4.35 -21.02
C PRO A 180 1.72 -3.77 -22.27
N LYS A 181 0.98 -3.13 -23.18
CA LYS A 181 1.57 -2.47 -24.36
C LYS A 181 2.36 -1.22 -23.99
N ASP A 182 1.84 -0.44 -23.03
CA ASP A 182 2.53 0.75 -22.51
C ASP A 182 3.89 0.39 -21.86
N GLN A 183 3.98 -0.81 -21.27
CA GLN A 183 5.21 -1.34 -20.66
C GLN A 183 6.25 -1.78 -21.70
N LEU A 184 5.80 -2.35 -22.83
CA LEU A 184 6.68 -2.81 -23.91
C LEU A 184 7.35 -1.67 -24.68
N THR A 185 6.70 -0.52 -24.78
CA THR A 185 7.20 0.61 -25.57
C THR A 185 8.32 1.40 -24.89
N GLY A 186 8.67 1.09 -23.63
CA GLY A 186 9.80 1.66 -22.85
C GLY A 186 10.13 3.14 -23.10
N LEU A 187 9.76 4.07 -22.23
CA LEU A 187 10.52 4.46 -21.04
C LEU A 187 9.60 5.29 -20.16
N PRO A 188 9.28 4.87 -18.93
CA PRO A 188 8.71 5.87 -18.03
C PRO A 188 9.25 5.77 -16.60
N GLU A 189 9.83 6.89 -16.19
CA GLU A 189 10.24 7.19 -14.83
C GLU A 189 9.35 8.28 -14.23
N LEU A 190 8.04 8.22 -14.49
CA LEU A 190 7.14 9.27 -14.07
C LEU A 190 6.73 9.05 -12.61
N ALA A 191 6.96 10.07 -11.80
CA ALA A 191 6.32 10.19 -10.50
C ALA A 191 4.82 10.42 -10.65
N ALA A 192 4.05 9.91 -9.68
CA ALA A 192 2.62 10.19 -9.59
C ALA A 192 2.36 11.70 -9.50
N ASN A 193 1.44 12.20 -10.33
CA ASN A 193 1.17 13.64 -10.45
C ASN A 193 -0.31 13.91 -10.82
N HIS A 194 -0.78 15.16 -10.77
CA HIS A 194 -2.19 15.50 -11.12
C HIS A 194 -2.64 15.12 -12.50
N LYS A 195 -1.73 15.10 -13.46
CA LYS A 195 -2.07 14.73 -14.83
C LYS A 195 -2.15 13.21 -14.98
N GLY A 196 -1.87 12.47 -13.89
CA GLY A 196 -2.12 11.05 -13.79
C GLY A 196 -3.61 10.73 -13.93
N LEU A 197 -3.89 9.48 -14.25
CA LEU A 197 -5.23 9.05 -14.61
C LEU A 197 -6.14 8.94 -13.38
N ASP A 198 -7.22 9.73 -13.33
CA ASP A 198 -8.26 9.64 -12.30
C ASP A 198 -9.25 8.50 -12.62
N ARG A 199 -8.75 7.27 -12.54
CA ARG A 199 -9.57 6.06 -12.71
C ARG A 199 -9.29 5.07 -11.59
N LEU A 200 -9.90 5.33 -10.44
CA LEU A 200 -9.78 4.49 -9.25
C LEU A 200 -10.08 3.00 -9.51
N GLY A 201 -11.02 2.69 -10.43
CA GLY A 201 -11.31 1.32 -10.83
C GLY A 201 -10.15 0.57 -11.51
N LEU A 202 -9.07 1.26 -11.91
CA LEU A 202 -7.85 0.63 -12.40
C LEU A 202 -6.95 0.10 -11.29
N MET A 203 -7.14 0.53 -10.04
CA MET A 203 -6.31 0.10 -8.90
C MET A 203 -6.30 -1.43 -8.74
N GLN A 204 -7.46 -2.09 -8.92
CA GLN A 204 -7.56 -3.55 -8.86
C GLN A 204 -6.82 -4.31 -9.98
N ARG A 205 -6.45 -3.60 -11.05
CA ARG A 205 -5.72 -4.14 -12.20
C ARG A 205 -4.27 -3.66 -12.23
N ALA A 206 -3.87 -2.81 -11.29
CA ALA A 206 -2.53 -2.27 -11.23
C ALA A 206 -1.53 -3.39 -10.92
N THR A 207 -0.37 -3.32 -11.57
CA THR A 207 0.78 -4.19 -11.28
C THR A 207 1.63 -3.65 -10.13
N SER A 208 1.40 -2.40 -9.74
CA SER A 208 2.07 -1.75 -8.63
C SER A 208 1.12 -0.78 -7.95
N VAL A 209 1.10 -0.82 -6.61
CA VAL A 209 0.36 0.11 -5.76
C VAL A 209 1.26 0.59 -4.64
N GLN A 210 1.37 1.89 -4.45
CA GLN A 210 2.08 2.52 -3.35
C GLN A 210 1.08 3.15 -2.38
N VAL A 211 1.21 2.82 -1.10
CA VAL A 211 0.50 3.45 0.01
C VAL A 211 1.55 4.15 0.89
N LEU A 212 1.48 5.46 0.96
CA LEU A 212 2.33 6.29 1.81
C LEU A 212 1.56 6.68 3.07
N PHE A 213 2.18 6.46 4.23
CA PHE A 213 1.62 6.78 5.53
C PHE A 213 1.92 8.25 5.87
N GLY A 214 0.88 9.06 6.02
CA GLY A 214 0.95 10.52 6.15
C GLY A 214 0.49 11.06 7.49
#